data_AF-A0A7J2TIE3-F1
#
_entry.id   AF-A0A7J2TIE3-F1
#
_cell.length_a   1.000
_cell.length_b   1.000
_cell.length_c   1.000
_cell.angle_alpha   90.00
_cell.angle_beta   90.00
_cell.angle_gamma   90.00
#
_symmetry.space_group_name_H-M   'P 1'
#
loop_
_entity.id
_entity.type
_entity.pdbx_description
1 polymer ?
#
loop_
_entity_poly.entity_id
_entity_poly.type
_entity_poly.pdbx_seq_one_letter_code
_entity_poly.pdbx_strand_id
1 'polypeptide(L)'
;MSLELEELLIEEKTLGERIVEEIAGKTGKSIQEVFSIISERQEKMENLLSFEVVALIVAKEIGLNISEHLEAVKKKIFDENSG
;
A
#
# COMPACT_ATOMS: atom_id res chain seq x y z
N MET A 1 15.14 2.08 30.44
CA MET A 1 16.12 1.97 29.34
C MET A 1 15.86 0.84 28.33
N SER A 2 14.86 -0.06 28.53
CA SER A 2 14.45 -1.03 27.50
C SER A 2 13.29 -0.53 26.62
N LEU A 3 12.35 0.21 27.21
CA LEU A 3 11.16 0.71 26.53
C LEU A 3 11.45 1.86 25.55
N GLU A 4 12.45 2.70 25.84
CA GLU A 4 12.85 3.84 25.00
C GLU A 4 13.51 3.39 23.68
N LEU A 5 14.03 2.16 23.61
CA LEU A 5 14.63 1.59 22.40
C LEU A 5 13.59 0.88 21.51
N GLU A 6 12.49 0.39 22.08
CA GLU A 6 11.39 -0.25 21.34
C GLU A 6 10.55 0.78 20.56
N GLU A 7 10.32 1.98 21.11
CA GLU A 7 9.65 3.08 20.40
C GLU A 7 10.47 3.59 19.20
N LEU A 8 11.79 3.42 19.22
CA LEU A 8 12.72 3.84 18.16
C LEU A 8 12.80 2.85 16.98
N LEU A 9 12.23 1.66 17.11
CA LEU A 9 12.22 0.58 16.10
C LEU A 9 10.85 0.36 15.46
N ILE A 10 9.91 1.28 15.63
CA ILE A 10 8.69 1.30 14.82
C ILE A 10 9.10 1.88 13.46
N GLU A 11 9.53 1.02 12.54
CA GLU A 11 9.69 1.41 11.14
C GLU A 11 8.35 1.97 10.64
N GLU A 12 8.38 3.22 10.19
CA GLU A 12 7.19 3.87 9.63
C GLU A 12 6.77 3.06 8.39
N LYS A 13 5.59 2.43 8.47
CA LYS A 13 5.06 1.62 7.36
C LYS A 13 4.93 2.48 6.11
N THR A 14 5.44 1.96 5.01
CA THR A 14 5.26 2.57 3.70
C THR A 14 3.77 2.64 3.34
N LEU A 15 3.43 3.53 2.42
CA LEU A 15 2.06 3.67 1.93
C LEU A 15 1.52 2.37 1.33
N GLY A 16 2.37 1.62 0.61
CA GLY A 16 2.03 0.31 0.07
C GLY A 16 1.70 -0.70 1.16
N GLU A 17 2.51 -0.79 2.21
CA GLU A 17 2.28 -1.70 3.34
C GLU A 17 0.99 -1.38 4.10
N ARG A 18 0.69 -0.09 4.31
CA ARG A 18 -0.56 0.34 4.95
C ARG A 18 -1.79 -0.10 4.15
N ILE A 19 -1.77 0.08 2.83
CA ILE A 19 -2.87 -0.34 1.96
C ILE A 19 -3.02 -1.87 1.97
N VAL A 20 -1.90 -2.60 1.95
CA VAL A 20 -1.89 -4.07 2.03
C VAL A 20 -2.53 -4.56 3.34
N GLU A 21 -2.22 -3.93 4.47
CA GLU A 21 -2.81 -4.27 5.77
C GLU A 21 -4.32 -4.04 5.81
N GLU A 22 -4.80 -2.94 5.25
CA GLU A 22 -6.22 -2.64 5.18
C GLU A 22 -6.97 -3.65 4.30
N ILE A 23 -6.40 -4.02 3.15
CA ILE A 23 -6.94 -5.07 2.28
C ILE A 23 -6.97 -6.41 3.00
N ALA A 24 -5.89 -6.79 3.70
CA ALA A 24 -5.80 -8.02 4.47
C ALA A 24 -6.87 -8.06 5.57
N GLY A 25 -6.99 -6.99 6.35
CA GLY A 25 -8.00 -6.85 7.41
C GLY A 25 -9.43 -6.93 6.87
N LYS A 26 -9.70 -6.39 5.68
CA LYS A 26 -11.03 -6.45 5.05
C LYS A 26 -11.38 -7.82 4.48
N THR A 27 -10.40 -8.52 3.90
CA THR A 27 -10.61 -9.78 3.17
C THR A 27 -10.38 -11.03 4.01
N GLY A 28 -9.76 -10.90 5.18
CA GLY A 28 -9.32 -12.04 6.00
C GLY A 28 -8.12 -12.80 5.43
N LYS A 29 -7.45 -12.25 4.41
CA LYS A 29 -6.25 -12.81 3.80
C LYS A 29 -5.00 -12.44 4.59
N SER A 30 -3.95 -13.24 4.44
CA SER A 30 -2.63 -12.86 4.94
C SER A 30 -2.02 -11.70 4.13
N ILE A 31 -1.10 -10.97 4.75
CA ILE A 31 -0.34 -9.89 4.11
C ILE A 31 0.37 -10.39 2.85
N GLN A 32 0.97 -11.59 2.93
CA GLN A 32 1.67 -12.23 1.82
C GLN A 32 0.74 -12.53 0.65
N GLU A 33 -0.46 -13.06 0.91
CA GLU A 33 -1.45 -13.30 -0.15
C GLU A 33 -1.88 -12.00 -0.83
N VAL A 34 -2.12 -10.95 -0.04
CA VAL A 34 -2.51 -9.64 -0.59
C VAL A 34 -1.39 -9.06 -1.44
N PHE A 35 -0.15 -9.13 -0.96
CA PHE A 35 1.02 -8.69 -1.70
C PHE A 35 1.13 -9.42 -3.05
N SER A 36 1.02 -10.76 -3.04
CA SER A 36 1.02 -11.57 -4.27
C SER A 36 -0.10 -11.17 -5.23
N ILE A 37 -1.32 -10.93 -4.74
CA ILE A 37 -2.45 -10.49 -5.57
C ILE A 37 -2.14 -9.16 -6.26
N ILE A 38 -1.55 -8.21 -5.52
CA ILE A 38 -1.19 -6.89 -6.08
C ILE A 38 -0.06 -7.04 -7.10
N SER A 39 0.99 -7.82 -6.80
CA SER A 39 2.10 -8.05 -7.73
C SER A 39 1.66 -8.75 -9.01
N GLU A 40 0.87 -9.82 -8.93
CA GLU A 40 0.31 -10.49 -10.12
C GLU A 40 -0.51 -9.53 -10.97
N ARG A 41 -1.20 -8.58 -10.33
CA ARG A 41 -2.02 -7.60 -11.03
C ARG A 41 -1.19 -6.50 -11.65
N GLN A 42 -0.10 -6.10 -11.01
CA GLN A 42 0.88 -5.18 -11.56
C GLN A 42 1.56 -5.78 -12.80
N GLU A 43 1.92 -7.06 -12.75
CA GLU A 43 2.47 -7.79 -13.90
C GLU A 43 1.49 -7.86 -15.07
N LYS A 44 0.19 -8.11 -14.80
CA LYS A 44 -0.88 -8.07 -15.81
C LYS A 44 -1.09 -6.70 -16.44
N MET A 45 -0.63 -5.64 -15.78
CA MET A 45 -0.63 -4.26 -16.28
C MET A 45 0.73 -3.88 -16.90
N GLU A 46 1.54 -4.88 -17.27
CA GLU A 46 2.89 -4.71 -17.85
C GLU A 46 3.82 -3.84 -16.98
N ASN A 47 3.59 -3.82 -15.66
CA ASN A 47 4.32 -2.99 -14.70
C ASN A 47 4.27 -1.48 -15.01
N LEU A 48 3.26 -1.02 -15.76
CA LEU A 48 3.09 0.40 -16.12
C LEU A 48 2.75 1.30 -14.92
N LEU A 49 2.14 0.72 -13.88
CA LEU A 49 1.71 1.43 -12.67
C LEU A 49 2.58 1.02 -11.48
N SER A 50 2.81 1.96 -10.55
CA SER A 50 3.51 1.65 -9.30
C SER A 50 2.71 0.68 -8.44
N PHE A 51 3.38 -0.01 -7.53
CA PHE A 51 2.74 -0.97 -6.63
C PHE A 51 1.62 -0.32 -5.81
N GLU A 52 1.84 0.90 -5.30
CA GLU A 52 0.83 1.64 -4.52
C GLU A 52 -0.41 1.97 -5.33
N VAL A 53 -0.26 2.34 -6.62
CA VAL A 53 -1.40 2.60 -7.50
C VAL A 53 -2.20 1.32 -7.74
N VAL A 54 -1.52 0.20 -7.99
CA VAL A 54 -2.19 -1.10 -8.17
C VAL A 54 -2.88 -1.54 -6.87
N ALA A 55 -2.26 -1.32 -5.72
CA ALA A 55 -2.86 -1.59 -4.41
C ALA A 55 -4.15 -0.78 -4.19
N LEU A 56 -4.18 0.51 -4.58
CA LEU A 56 -5.41 1.31 -4.53
C LEU A 56 -6.51 0.78 -5.45
N ILE A 57 -6.16 0.30 -6.65
CA ILE A 57 -7.11 -0.32 -7.57
C ILE A 57 -7.72 -1.56 -6.91
N VAL A 58 -6.89 -2.45 -6.35
CA VAL A 58 -7.36 -3.66 -5.64
C VAL A 58 -8.25 -3.29 -4.46
N ALA A 59 -7.83 -2.33 -3.63
CA ALA A 59 -8.61 -1.85 -2.49
C ALA A 59 -9.99 -1.33 -2.93
N LYS A 60 -10.05 -0.56 -4.03
CA LYS A 60 -11.31 -0.04 -4.57
C LYS A 60 -12.24 -1.15 -5.03
N GLU A 61 -11.73 -2.20 -5.68
CA GLU A 61 -12.52 -3.32 -6.19
C GLU A 61 -13.16 -4.16 -5.10
N ILE A 62 -12.49 -4.29 -3.95
CA ILE A 62 -13.04 -5.01 -2.79
C ILE A 62 -13.93 -4.13 -1.89
N GLY A 63 -14.19 -2.89 -2.30
CA GLY A 63 -15.07 -1.97 -1.60
C GLY A 63 -14.44 -1.25 -0.39
N LEU A 64 -13.11 -1.13 -0.33
CA LEU A 64 -12.46 -0.21 0.61
C LEU A 64 -12.60 1.24 0.13
N ASN A 65 -12.75 2.14 1.10
CA ASN A 65 -12.70 3.57 0.83
C ASN A 65 -11.24 4.01 0.67
N ILE A 66 -10.84 4.35 -0.55
CA ILE A 66 -9.47 4.74 -0.87
C ILE A 66 -9.22 6.26 -0.81
N SER A 67 -10.23 7.07 -0.47
CA SER A 67 -10.12 8.54 -0.53
C SER A 67 -8.97 9.09 0.32
N GLU A 68 -8.72 8.50 1.49
CA GLU A 68 -7.64 8.93 2.39
C GLU A 68 -6.25 8.62 1.81
N HIS A 69 -6.12 7.48 1.11
CA HIS A 69 -4.86 7.07 0.49
C HIS A 69 -4.60 7.74 -0.85
N LEU A 70 -5.65 8.14 -1.56
CA LEU A 70 -5.54 8.76 -2.88
C LEU A 70 -4.74 10.07 -2.82
N GLU A 71 -4.98 10.91 -1.80
CA GLU A 71 -4.23 12.17 -1.65
C GLU A 71 -2.75 11.91 -1.30
N ALA A 72 -2.47 10.89 -0.48
CA ALA A 72 -1.10 10.50 -0.17
C ALA A 72 -0.35 9.95 -1.40
N VAL A 73 -1.00 9.08 -2.19
CA VAL A 73 -0.43 8.54 -3.43
C VAL A 73 -0.21 9.64 -4.47
N LYS A 74 -1.19 10.54 -4.65
CA LYS A 74 -1.04 11.70 -5.55
C LYS A 74 0.18 12.52 -5.17
N LYS A 75 0.29 12.92 -3.89
CA LYS A 75 1.42 13.71 -3.43
C LYS A 75 2.75 13.03 -3.75
N LYS A 76 2.88 11.73 -3.43
CA LYS A 76 4.10 10.95 -3.74
C LYS A 76 4.43 10.98 -5.24
N ILE A 77 3.47 10.66 -6.11
CA ILE A 77 3.70 10.57 -7.55
C ILE A 77 4.01 11.94 -8.18
N PHE A 78 3.32 13.00 -7.77
CA PHE A 78 3.53 14.34 -8.34
C PHE A 78 4.78 15.03 -7.80
N ASP A 79 5.17 14.78 -6.54
CA ASP A 79 6.41 15.28 -5.98
C ASP A 79 7.64 14.58 -6.61
N GLU A 80 7.55 13.27 -6.92
CA GLU A 80 8.61 12.51 -7.60
C GLU A 80 8.82 12.92 -9.08
N ASN A 81 7.79 13.46 -9.76
CA ASN A 81 7.85 13.89 -11.16
C ASN A 81 8.15 15.40 -11.36
N SER A 82 8.41 16.13 -10.27
CA SER A 82 8.71 17.57 -10.31
C SER A 82 10.22 17.88 -10.35
N GLY A 83 11.06 16.88 -10.64
CA GLY A 83 12.53 16.99 -10.76
C GLY A 83 13.02 16.77 -12.19
#